data_AF-A0AAV4DNM8-F1
#
_entry.id   AF-A0AAV4DNM8-F1
#
_cell.length_a   1.000
_cell.length_b   1.000
_cell.length_c   1.000
_cell.angle_alpha   90.00
_cell.angle_beta   90.00
_cell.angle_gamma   90.00
#
_symmetry.space_group_name_H-M   'P 1'
#
loop_
_entity.id
_entity.type
_entity.pdbx_description
1 polymer ?
#
loop_
_entity_poly.entity_id
_entity_poly.type
_entity_poly.pdbx_seq_one_letter_code
_entity_poly.pdbx_strand_id
1 'polypeptide(L)'
;MFEIILPHLPDRVGGRTLTRQLTAADGTKDFFDIGGEWVGRPQPHMHYLLQKFGIHTFNPVVPPSEGGGDAMRTITLSWQTQLDLYQLIWKVVNVCNVVCLQYGFCTVLYVTLEKTKS
;
A
#
# COMPACT_ATOMS: atom_id res chain seq x y z
N MET A 1 12.26 36.71 8.81
CA MET A 1 11.13 36.18 8.03
C MET A 1 11.74 35.45 6.85
N PHE A 2 11.44 34.16 6.69
CA PHE A 2 11.97 33.37 5.59
C PHE A 2 10.90 33.25 4.51
N GLU A 3 11.26 33.62 3.28
CA GLU A 3 10.46 33.39 2.10
C GLU A 3 10.92 32.07 1.47
N ILE A 4 9.98 31.15 1.25
CA ILE A 4 10.26 29.84 0.66
C ILE A 4 9.62 29.82 -0.72
N ILE A 5 10.46 29.78 -1.76
CA ILE A 5 10.03 29.63 -3.15
C ILE A 5 10.20 28.16 -3.53
N LEU A 6 9.10 27.50 -3.90
CA LEU A 6 9.08 26.10 -4.32
C LEU A 6 8.89 26.01 -5.85
N PRO A 7 9.97 25.86 -6.63
CA PRO A 7 9.84 25.59 -8.05
C PRO A 7 9.30 24.17 -8.25
N HIS A 8 8.12 24.04 -8.86
CA HIS A 8 7.55 22.76 -9.24
C HIS A 8 7.33 22.74 -10.76
N LEU A 9 7.83 21.68 -11.41
CA LEU A 9 7.78 21.47 -12.86
C LEU A 9 6.41 20.95 -13.36
N PRO A 10 5.69 20.07 -12.63
CA PRO A 10 4.32 19.74 -13.00
C PRO A 10 3.32 20.76 -12.46
N ASP A 11 2.20 20.90 -13.17
CA ASP A 11 1.07 21.80 -12.91
C ASP A 11 0.29 21.53 -11.61
N ARG A 12 0.76 20.61 -10.77
CA ARG A 12 0.06 20.13 -9.58
C ARG A 12 0.99 19.88 -8.40
N VAL A 13 0.44 19.99 -7.21
CA VAL A 13 1.12 19.70 -5.94
C VAL A 13 0.89 18.23 -5.53
N GLY A 14 1.83 17.64 -4.78
CA GLY A 14 1.68 16.32 -4.15
C GLY A 14 2.50 15.19 -4.79
N GLY A 15 3.09 15.39 -5.97
CA GLY A 15 3.97 14.38 -6.58
C GLY A 15 3.25 13.05 -6.82
N ARG A 16 3.59 11.98 -6.08
CA ARG A 16 2.96 10.66 -6.27
C ARG A 16 1.61 10.49 -5.56
N THR A 17 1.12 11.46 -4.81
CA THR A 17 -0.25 11.47 -4.30
C THR A 17 -1.13 12.25 -5.27
N LEU A 18 -2.17 11.61 -5.83
CA LEU A 18 -3.10 12.21 -6.78
C LEU A 18 -4.48 11.59 -6.60
N THR A 19 -5.41 12.37 -6.09
CA THR A 19 -6.83 12.06 -6.05
C THR A 19 -7.53 12.74 -7.22
N ARG A 20 -8.26 11.99 -8.05
CA ARG A 20 -8.98 12.53 -9.21
C ARG A 20 -10.36 11.91 -9.32
N GLN A 21 -11.36 12.73 -9.65
CA GLN A 21 -12.69 12.20 -9.96
C GLN A 21 -12.66 11.47 -11.29
N LEU A 22 -13.02 10.19 -11.29
CA LEU A 22 -13.13 9.35 -12.48
C LEU A 22 -14.54 8.76 -12.58
N THR A 23 -14.91 8.41 -13.80
CA THR A 23 -16.14 7.65 -14.06
C THR A 23 -15.84 6.17 -13.88
N ALA A 24 -16.52 5.53 -12.93
CA ALA A 24 -16.48 4.10 -12.71
C ALA A 24 -17.19 3.34 -13.85
N ALA A 25 -17.01 2.03 -13.90
CA ALA A 25 -17.56 1.18 -14.97
C ALA A 25 -19.11 1.19 -15.03
N ASP A 26 -19.77 1.50 -13.92
CA ASP A 26 -21.23 1.65 -13.79
C ASP A 26 -21.73 3.05 -14.17
N GLY A 27 -20.84 3.95 -14.61
CA GLY A 27 -21.16 5.33 -14.96
C GLY A 27 -21.23 6.30 -13.77
N THR A 28 -21.03 5.82 -12.54
CA THR A 28 -20.94 6.68 -11.36
C THR A 28 -19.64 7.48 -11.38
N LYS A 29 -19.63 8.67 -10.76
CA LYS A 29 -18.42 9.48 -10.62
C LYS A 29 -17.95 9.43 -9.19
N ASP A 30 -16.75 8.92 -8.98
CA ASP A 30 -16.13 8.84 -7.65
C ASP A 30 -14.69 9.33 -7.68
N PHE A 31 -14.13 9.62 -6.51
CA PHE A 31 -12.74 10.02 -6.35
C PHE A 31 -11.85 8.79 -6.27
N PHE A 32 -10.88 8.70 -7.18
CA PHE A 32 -9.89 7.64 -7.21
C PHE A 32 -8.52 8.20 -6.87
N ASP A 33 -7.81 7.52 -5.98
CA ASP A 33 -6.40 7.74 -5.74
C ASP A 33 -5.58 7.00 -6.79
N ILE A 34 -5.08 7.74 -7.78
CA ILE A 34 -4.25 7.21 -8.88
C ILE A 34 -2.79 7.02 -8.43
N GLY A 35 -2.48 7.50 -7.23
CA GLY A 35 -1.16 7.52 -6.63
C GLY A 35 -1.05 6.62 -5.40
N GLY A 36 -0.37 7.11 -4.37
CA GLY A 36 -0.33 6.46 -3.07
C GLY A 36 -1.64 6.66 -2.31
N GLU A 37 -2.42 5.59 -2.19
CA GLU A 37 -3.68 5.54 -1.42
C GLU A 37 -3.45 5.11 0.04
N TRP A 38 -2.45 4.25 0.29
CA TRP A 38 -2.30 3.55 1.57
C TRP A 38 -1.21 4.14 2.46
N VAL A 39 -1.52 4.33 3.74
CA VAL A 39 -0.56 4.67 4.80
C VAL A 39 -0.39 3.49 5.73
N GLY A 40 0.83 2.96 5.81
CA GLY A 40 1.15 1.83 6.68
C GLY A 40 1.16 2.22 8.17
N ARG A 41 0.86 1.26 9.04
CA ARG A 41 1.00 1.42 10.51
C ARG A 41 2.40 1.85 10.97
N PRO A 42 3.52 1.37 10.40
CA PRO A 42 4.85 1.70 10.91
C PRO A 42 5.39 3.07 10.45
N GLN A 43 4.54 3.97 9.92
CA GLN A 43 4.95 5.30 9.43
C GLN A 43 4.49 6.43 10.39
N PRO A 44 5.14 6.63 11.55
CA PRO A 44 4.66 7.53 12.60
C PRO A 44 4.54 8.99 12.14
N HIS A 45 5.44 9.45 11.27
CA HIS A 45 5.41 10.81 10.73
C HIS A 45 4.18 11.06 9.84
N MET A 46 3.75 10.05 9.07
CA MET A 46 2.54 10.16 8.26
C MET A 46 1.30 10.24 9.14
N HIS A 47 1.21 9.39 10.17
CA HIS A 47 0.11 9.43 11.14
C HIS A 47 0.03 10.77 11.89
N TYR A 48 1.19 11.36 12.24
CA TYR A 48 1.23 12.71 12.81
C TYR A 48 0.63 13.76 11.85
N LEU A 49 1.00 13.73 10.56
CA LEU A 49 0.45 14.67 9.58
C LEU A 49 -1.04 14.48 9.36
N LEU A 50 -1.50 13.23 9.26
CA LEU A 50 -2.92 12.89 9.16
C LEU A 50 -3.70 13.48 10.34
N GLN A 51 -3.23 13.28 11.57
CA GLN A 51 -3.84 13.84 12.77
C GLN A 51 -3.80 15.38 12.75
N LYS A 52 -2.66 15.98 12.40
CA LYS A 52 -2.48 17.43 12.37
C LYS A 52 -3.44 18.12 11.40
N PHE A 53 -3.71 17.48 10.26
CA PHE A 53 -4.63 18.01 9.24
C PHE A 53 -6.07 17.47 9.37
N GLY A 54 -6.37 16.67 10.40
CA GLY A 54 -7.71 16.12 10.62
C GLY A 54 -8.16 15.15 9.51
N ILE A 55 -7.23 14.49 8.84
CA ILE A 55 -7.51 13.54 7.76
C ILE A 55 -7.87 12.19 8.38
N HIS A 56 -9.07 11.71 8.08
CA HIS A 56 -9.55 10.42 8.56
C HIS A 56 -9.04 9.28 7.67
N THR A 57 -8.63 8.18 8.29
CA THR A 57 -8.27 6.95 7.60
C THR A 57 -9.25 5.84 7.97
N PHE A 58 -9.56 5.00 6.99
CA PHE A 58 -10.33 3.79 7.21
C PHE A 58 -9.37 2.62 7.45
N ASN A 59 -9.52 1.93 8.58
CA ASN A 59 -8.84 0.68 8.86
C ASN A 59 -9.88 -0.44 8.79
N PRO A 60 -9.86 -1.31 7.75
CA PRO A 60 -10.74 -2.46 7.72
C PRO A 60 -10.35 -3.39 8.87
N VAL A 61 -11.05 -3.28 10.00
CA VAL A 61 -11.01 -4.28 11.05
C VAL A 61 -11.81 -5.46 10.52
N VAL A 62 -11.14 -6.57 10.25
CA VAL A 62 -11.84 -7.84 10.03
C VAL A 62 -12.60 -8.12 11.33
N PRO A 63 -13.95 -8.15 11.35
CA PRO A 63 -14.67 -8.49 12.56
C PRO A 63 -14.21 -9.88 13.01
N PRO A 64 -14.02 -10.12 14.32
CA PRO A 64 -13.77 -11.47 14.79
C PRO A 64 -14.98 -12.30 14.35
N SER A 65 -14.75 -13.29 13.50
CA SER A 65 -15.79 -14.22 13.09
C SER A 65 -16.28 -14.93 14.35
N GLU A 66 -17.50 -14.61 14.78
CA GLU A 66 -18.24 -15.44 15.72
C GLU A 66 -18.64 -16.73 14.99
N GLY A 67 -17.69 -17.66 14.87
CA GLY A 67 -17.87 -18.90 14.12
C GLY A 67 -16.57 -19.32 13.46
N GLY A 68 -15.95 -20.36 14.03
CA GLY A 68 -14.71 -20.93 13.52
C GLY A 68 -14.80 -21.33 12.05
N GLY A 69 -13.70 -21.09 11.35
CA GLY A 69 -13.54 -21.36 9.94
C GLY A 69 -12.91 -20.17 9.26
N ASP A 70 -11.58 -20.14 9.25
CA ASP A 70 -10.80 -19.37 8.29
C ASP A 70 -11.17 -19.88 6.89
N ALA A 71 -12.31 -19.42 6.36
CA ALA A 71 -12.64 -19.57 4.97
C ALA A 71 -11.88 -18.47 4.20
N MET A 72 -10.55 -18.48 4.33
CA MET A 72 -9.67 -18.13 3.23
C MET A 72 -10.26 -18.85 2.02
N ARG A 73 -10.96 -18.13 1.15
CA ARG A 73 -11.39 -18.67 -0.14
C ARG A 73 -10.10 -19.03 -0.83
N THR A 74 -9.76 -20.31 -0.83
CA THR A 74 -8.61 -20.81 -1.58
C THR A 74 -8.97 -20.63 -3.03
N ILE A 75 -8.62 -19.47 -3.58
CA ILE A 75 -8.74 -19.20 -5.01
C ILE A 75 -7.75 -20.14 -5.65
N THR A 76 -8.24 -21.20 -6.28
CA THR A 76 -7.40 -22.09 -7.07
C THR A 76 -6.92 -21.32 -8.30
N LEU A 77 -5.71 -20.77 -8.21
CA LEU A 77 -5.07 -20.07 -9.31
C LEU A 77 -4.74 -21.06 -10.43
N SER A 78 -4.87 -20.63 -11.69
CA SER A 78 -4.39 -21.41 -12.83
C SER A 78 -2.88 -21.61 -12.72
N TRP A 79 -2.36 -22.69 -13.32
CA TRP A 79 -0.92 -22.95 -13.27
C TRP A 79 -0.10 -21.84 -13.95
N GLN A 80 -0.64 -21.17 -14.97
CA GLN A 80 0.00 -20.00 -15.57
C GLN A 80 0.10 -18.85 -14.57
N THR A 81 -1.00 -18.52 -13.88
CA THR A 81 -1.00 -17.48 -12.85
C THR A 81 -0.06 -17.82 -11.68
N GLN A 82 0.08 -19.09 -11.34
CA GLN A 82 1.05 -19.52 -10.33
C GLN A 82 2.49 -19.23 -10.77
N LEU A 83 2.87 -19.57 -12.01
CA LEU A 83 4.21 -19.28 -12.53
C LEU A 83 4.49 -17.77 -12.60
N ASP A 84 3.52 -16.99 -13.08
CA ASP A 84 3.63 -15.53 -13.10
C ASP A 84 3.81 -14.96 -11.69
N LEU A 85 3.08 -15.51 -10.71
CA LEU A 85 3.22 -15.13 -9.30
C LEU A 85 4.59 -15.51 -8.74
N TYR A 86 5.11 -16.70 -9.06
CA TYR A 86 6.47 -17.10 -8.67
C TYR A 86 7.52 -16.17 -9.26
N GLN A 87 7.40 -15.80 -10.53
CA GLN A 87 8.31 -14.86 -11.19
C GLN A 87 8.23 -13.46 -10.56
N LEU A 88 7.02 -13.00 -10.22
CA LEU A 88 6.80 -11.73 -9.54
C LEU A 88 7.46 -11.73 -8.16
N ILE A 89 7.17 -12.75 -7.34
CA ILE A 89 7.74 -12.90 -6.00
C ILE A 89 9.27 -12.92 -6.07
N TRP A 90 9.84 -13.70 -6.99
CA TRP A 90 11.29 -13.76 -7.17
C TRP A 90 11.91 -12.41 -7.52
N LYS A 91 11.27 -11.66 -8.44
CA LYS A 91 11.69 -10.28 -8.77
C LYS A 91 11.60 -9.35 -7.58
N VAL A 92 10.52 -9.40 -6.81
CA VAL A 92 10.33 -8.56 -5.61
C VAL A 92 11.41 -8.87 -4.57
N VAL A 93 11.67 -10.15 -4.27
CA VAL A 93 12.72 -10.57 -3.33
C VAL A 93 14.10 -10.08 -3.78
N ASN A 94 14.43 -10.24 -5.07
CA ASN A 94 15.72 -9.77 -5.60
C ASN A 94 15.85 -8.24 -5.54
N VAL A 95 14.80 -7.49 -5.86
CA VAL A 95 14.80 -6.02 -5.74
C VAL A 95 14.92 -5.60 -4.28
N CYS A 96 14.22 -6.24 -3.35
CA CYS A 96 14.35 -5.99 -1.92
C CYS A 96 15.79 -6.23 -1.44
N ASN A 97 16.45 -7.30 -1.90
CA ASN A 97 17.85 -7.55 -1.55
C ASN A 97 18.78 -6.44 -2.08
N VAL A 98 18.56 -5.93 -3.29
CA VAL A 98 19.35 -4.83 -3.86
C VAL A 98 19.10 -3.51 -3.11
N VAL A 99 17.85 -3.19 -2.79
CA VAL A 99 17.48 -1.96 -2.07
C VAL A 99 17.94 -2.00 -0.60
N CYS A 100 17.85 -3.16 0.06
CA CYS A 100 18.30 -3.33 1.46
C CYS A 100 19.81 -3.12 1.62
N LEU A 101 20.61 -3.43 0.59
CA LEU A 101 22.07 -3.24 0.64
C LEU A 101 22.49 -1.77 0.47
N GLN A 102 21.65 -0.92 -0.16
CA GLN A 102 22.07 0.42 -0.56
C GLN A 102 21.67 1.53 0.44
N TYR A 103 20.72 1.28 1.36
CA TYR A 103 20.21 2.30 2.27
C TYR A 103 20.14 1.92 3.76
N GLY A 104 20.78 0.84 4.22
CA GLY A 104 21.05 0.57 5.65
C GLY A 104 19.84 0.52 6.61
N PHE A 105 18.61 0.62 6.11
CA PHE A 105 17.36 0.54 6.87
C PHE A 105 16.49 -0.54 6.26
N CYS A 106 16.70 -1.78 6.70
CA CYS A 106 15.78 -2.87 6.43
C CYS A 106 14.63 -2.77 7.45
N THR A 107 13.55 -2.08 7.10
CA THR A 107 12.30 -2.25 7.84
C THR A 107 11.12 -2.23 6.88
N VAL A 108 10.31 -3.26 7.05
CA VAL A 108 8.94 -3.47 6.57
C VAL A 108 8.80 -4.14 5.19
N LEU A 109 9.11 -5.44 5.18
CA LEU A 109 8.17 -6.41 4.60
C LEU A 109 8.10 -7.68 5.48
N TYR A 110 7.77 -7.52 6.77
CA TYR A 110 7.20 -8.64 7.53
C TYR A 110 5.71 -8.75 7.17
N VAL A 111 5.44 -9.21 5.93
CA VAL A 111 4.14 -9.82 5.61
C VAL A 111 4.22 -11.23 6.15
N THR A 112 3.70 -11.41 7.37
CA THR A 112 3.10 -12.63 7.91
C THR A 112 3.62 -13.95 7.32
N LEU A 113 4.85 -14.33 7.66
CA LEU A 113 5.36 -15.70 7.48
C LEU A 113 5.91 -16.26 8.81
N GLU A 114 5.20 -16.03 9.90
CA GLU A 114 5.40 -16.79 11.14
C GLU A 114 4.04 -17.22 11.69
N LYS A 115 3.41 -18.20 11.04
CA LYS A 115 2.49 -19.12 11.73
C LYS A 115 2.19 -20.40 10.95
N THR A 116 3.22 -21.10 10.48
CA THR A 116 3.08 -22.53 10.14
C THR A 116 4.43 -23.23 10.32
N LYS A 117 4.79 -23.55 11.55
CA LYS A 117 5.54 -24.77 11.88
C LYS A 117 5.09 -25.21 13.27
N SER A 118 4.27 -26.26 13.26
CA SER A 118 4.07 -27.17 14.38
C SER A 118 5.37 -27.90 14.70
#